data_AF-A0A3D4PJC8-F1
#
_entry.id   AF-A0A3D4PJC8-F1
#
_cell.length_a   1.000
_cell.length_b   1.000
_cell.length_c   1.000
_cell.angle_alpha   90.00
_cell.angle_beta   90.00
_cell.angle_gamma   90.00
#
_symmetry.space_group_name_H-M   'P 1'
#
loop_
_entity.id
_entity.type
_entity.pdbx_description
1 polymer ?
#
loop_
_entity_poly.entity_id
_entity_poly.type
_entity_poly.pdbx_seq_one_letter_code
_entity_poly.pdbx_strand_id
1 'polypeptide(L)'
;MKIDPSTETLITFAELAASLPSRRRNCKVHVSTVHRWRNSGLKGIRLEALRIGGAWCTTWEAFARFCAQLTAIETGDSQLFVSSSSRRAKHQLEENSLVNDGW
;
A
#
# COMPACT_ATOMS: atom_id res chain seq x y z
N MET A 1 -0.63 -6.80 0.61
CA MET A 1 -1.76 -7.72 0.39
C MET A 1 -2.37 -7.41 -0.98
N LYS A 2 -3.40 -8.16 -1.41
CA LYS A 2 -4.10 -7.93 -2.68
C LYS A 2 -5.57 -7.65 -2.35
N ILE A 3 -6.13 -6.61 -2.93
CA ILE A 3 -7.56 -6.29 -2.84
C ILE A 3 -8.38 -7.41 -3.49
N ASP A 4 -9.44 -7.84 -2.81
CA ASP A 4 -10.48 -8.70 -3.37
C ASP A 4 -11.74 -7.86 -3.70
N PRO A 5 -12.05 -7.64 -4.99
CA PRO A 5 -13.18 -6.81 -5.39
C PRO A 5 -14.56 -7.44 -5.10
N SER A 6 -14.62 -8.72 -4.70
CA SER A 6 -15.89 -9.38 -4.37
C SER A 6 -16.31 -9.22 -2.91
N THR A 7 -15.37 -8.86 -2.02
CA THR A 7 -15.59 -8.77 -0.57
C THR A 7 -15.37 -7.37 -0.01
N GLU A 8 -14.54 -6.55 -0.66
CA GLU A 8 -14.22 -5.19 -0.23
C GLU A 8 -15.04 -4.13 -0.98
N THR A 9 -15.22 -2.97 -0.34
CA THR A 9 -16.03 -1.87 -0.91
C THR A 9 -15.20 -1.01 -1.86
N LEU A 10 -15.40 -1.19 -3.17
CA LEU A 10 -14.67 -0.46 -4.20
C LEU A 10 -15.00 1.03 -4.24
N ILE A 11 -13.96 1.84 -4.44
CA ILE A 11 -14.05 3.29 -4.61
C ILE A 11 -13.01 3.77 -5.63
N THR A 12 -13.40 4.69 -6.50
CA THR A 12 -12.46 5.31 -7.45
C THR A 12 -11.53 6.30 -6.73
N PHE A 13 -10.39 6.63 -7.34
CA PHE A 13 -9.48 7.62 -6.75
C PHE A 13 -10.10 9.02 -6.65
N ALA A 14 -10.98 9.38 -7.58
CA ALA A 14 -11.68 10.67 -7.57
C ALA A 14 -12.69 10.74 -6.42
N GLU A 15 -13.49 9.68 -6.22
CA GLU A 15 -14.44 9.58 -5.11
C GLU A 15 -13.72 9.58 -3.77
N LEU A 16 -12.65 8.79 -3.64
CA LEU A 16 -11.83 8.78 -2.42
C LEU A 16 -11.32 10.20 -2.12
N ALA A 17 -10.72 10.88 -3.11
CA ALA A 17 -10.23 12.25 -2.92
C ALA A 17 -11.33 13.24 -2.48
N ALA A 18 -12.55 13.09 -2.99
CA ALA A 18 -13.69 13.93 -2.66
C ALA A 18 -14.29 13.64 -1.27
N SER A 19 -14.24 12.39 -0.82
CA SER A 19 -14.73 11.94 0.48
C SER A 19 -13.84 12.31 1.67
N LEU A 20 -12.57 12.62 1.41
CA LEU A 20 -11.61 12.96 2.45
C LEU A 20 -11.89 14.34 3.06
N PRO A 21 -11.65 14.51 4.37
CA PRO A 21 -11.83 15.81 5.02
C PRO A 21 -10.92 16.86 4.37
N SER A 22 -11.46 18.09 4.26
CA SER A 22 -10.69 19.22 3.76
C SER A 22 -9.46 19.48 4.63
N ARG A 23 -8.32 19.76 3.97
CA ARG A 23 -7.06 20.12 4.63
C ARG A 23 -7.02 21.61 4.93
N ARG A 24 -5.88 22.09 5.46
CA ARG A 24 -5.52 23.51 5.66
C ARG A 24 -6.10 24.39 4.56
N ARG A 25 -6.76 25.49 4.95
CA ARG A 25 -7.47 26.43 4.07
C ARG A 25 -8.71 25.84 3.37
N ASN A 26 -9.33 24.81 3.96
CA ASN A 26 -10.53 24.16 3.44
C ASN A 26 -10.35 23.57 2.02
N CYS A 27 -9.11 23.25 1.64
CA CYS A 27 -8.81 22.67 0.35
C CYS A 27 -9.03 21.14 0.38
N LYS A 28 -9.86 20.63 -0.55
CA LYS A 28 -10.05 19.19 -0.75
C LYS A 28 -8.73 18.52 -1.18
N VAL A 29 -8.62 17.22 -0.89
CA VAL A 29 -7.51 16.42 -1.40
C VAL A 29 -7.65 16.31 -2.92
N HIS A 30 -6.60 16.66 -3.65
CA HIS A 30 -6.58 16.49 -5.10
C HIS A 30 -6.35 15.02 -5.48
N VAL A 31 -7.00 14.54 -6.54
CA VAL A 31 -6.88 13.14 -7.01
C VAL A 31 -5.43 12.71 -7.30
N SER A 32 -4.57 13.64 -7.75
CA SER A 32 -3.14 13.38 -7.94
C SER A 32 -2.43 12.93 -6.66
N THR A 33 -2.93 13.29 -5.48
CA THR A 33 -2.41 12.81 -4.21
C THR A 33 -2.69 11.33 -3.99
N VAL A 34 -3.89 10.87 -4.35
CA VAL A 34 -4.24 9.45 -4.29
C VAL A 34 -3.39 8.64 -5.28
N HIS A 35 -3.18 9.17 -6.49
CA HIS A 35 -2.23 8.58 -7.45
C HIS A 35 -0.80 8.49 -6.90
N ARG A 36 -0.35 9.52 -6.17
CA ARG A 36 0.98 9.51 -5.53
C ARG A 36 1.07 8.42 -4.46
N TRP A 37 0.05 8.25 -3.63
CA TRP A 37 -0.01 7.17 -2.62
C TRP A 37 0.08 5.77 -3.24
N ARG A 38 -0.52 5.55 -4.40
CA ARG A 38 -0.36 4.30 -5.16
C ARG A 38 1.05 4.14 -5.75
N ASN A 39 1.57 5.19 -6.38
CA ASN A 39 2.79 5.15 -7.19
C ASN A 39 4.07 5.13 -6.38
N SER A 40 4.28 6.19 -5.60
CA SER A 40 5.49 6.38 -4.82
C SER A 40 5.28 5.96 -3.37
N GLY A 41 4.01 5.92 -2.93
CA GLY A 41 3.70 5.72 -1.53
C GLY A 41 3.92 6.99 -0.70
N LEU A 42 3.81 6.81 0.61
CA LEU A 42 4.14 7.79 1.62
C LEU A 42 4.85 7.06 2.75
N LYS A 43 6.03 7.55 3.16
CA LYS A 43 6.87 6.92 4.20
C LYS A 43 7.12 5.41 3.96
N GLY A 44 7.33 5.03 2.69
CA GLY A 44 7.56 3.63 2.29
C GLY A 44 6.31 2.76 2.17
N ILE A 45 5.13 3.24 2.58
CA ILE A 45 3.86 2.53 2.48
C ILE A 45 3.12 2.94 1.21
N ARG A 46 2.56 1.99 0.47
CA ARG A 46 1.82 2.24 -0.77
C ARG A 46 0.36 1.88 -0.61
N LEU A 47 -0.52 2.69 -1.21
CA LEU A 47 -1.95 2.40 -1.25
C LEU A 47 -2.21 1.25 -2.22
N GLU A 48 -2.89 0.21 -1.75
CA GLU A 48 -3.32 -0.90 -2.59
C GLU A 48 -4.38 -0.42 -3.58
N ALA A 49 -4.26 -0.83 -4.83
CA ALA A 49 -5.16 -0.39 -5.89
C ALA A 49 -5.22 -1.44 -7.00
N LEU A 50 -6.30 -1.39 -7.77
CA LEU A 50 -6.54 -2.25 -8.92
C LEU A 50 -7.11 -1.43 -10.09
N ARG A 51 -7.06 -2.02 -11.29
CA ARG A 51 -7.65 -1.45 -12.50
C ARG A 51 -8.99 -2.11 -12.77
N ILE A 52 -10.05 -1.31 -12.92
CA ILE A 52 -11.38 -1.75 -13.36
C ILE A 52 -11.86 -0.79 -14.43
N GLY A 53 -12.31 -1.31 -15.58
CA GLY A 53 -12.93 -0.49 -16.63
C GLY A 53 -12.09 0.70 -17.10
N GLY A 54 -10.77 0.59 -17.10
CA GLY A 54 -9.87 1.69 -17.50
C GLY A 54 -9.67 2.79 -16.44
N ALA A 55 -10.26 2.66 -15.25
CA ALA A 55 -10.04 3.52 -14.09
C ALA A 55 -9.15 2.86 -13.02
N TRP A 56 -8.54 3.66 -12.15
CA TRP A 56 -7.88 3.16 -10.95
C TRP A 56 -8.85 3.22 -9.77
N CYS A 57 -9.01 2.09 -9.11
CA CYS A 57 -9.85 1.94 -7.94
C CYS A 57 -9.02 1.41 -6.76
N THR A 58 -9.48 1.73 -5.57
CA THR A 58 -9.03 1.14 -4.31
C THR A 58 -10.28 0.70 -3.55
N THR A 59 -10.13 0.36 -2.29
CA THR A 59 -11.22 0.01 -1.39
C THR A 59 -11.10 0.80 -0.10
N TRP A 60 -12.22 0.94 0.62
CA TRP A 60 -12.20 1.58 1.93
C TRP A 60 -11.33 0.82 2.93
N GLU A 61 -11.34 -0.51 2.84
CA GLU A 61 -10.56 -1.42 3.66
C GLU A 61 -9.06 -1.26 3.37
N ALA A 62 -8.66 -1.19 2.09
CA ALA A 62 -7.28 -0.91 1.71
C ALA A 62 -6.82 0.48 2.17
N PHE A 63 -7.70 1.48 2.08
CA PHE A 63 -7.39 2.82 2.57
C PHE A 63 -7.23 2.85 4.10
N ALA A 64 -8.09 2.15 4.84
CA ALA A 64 -7.97 2.01 6.28
C ALA A 64 -6.64 1.34 6.68
N ARG A 65 -6.25 0.25 5.99
CA ARG A 65 -4.94 -0.40 6.19
C ARG A 65 -3.78 0.57 5.93
N PHE A 66 -3.85 1.34 4.85
CA PHE A 66 -2.86 2.35 4.50
C PHE A 66 -2.72 3.42 5.59
N CYS A 67 -3.83 3.95 6.10
CA CYS A 67 -3.84 4.91 7.20
C CYS A 67 -3.29 4.31 8.49
N ALA A 68 -3.70 3.10 8.86
CA ALA A 68 -3.23 2.42 10.07
C ALA A 68 -1.71 2.26 10.06
N GLN A 69 -1.12 1.84 8.94
CA GLN A 69 0.34 1.71 8.81
C GLN A 69 1.05 3.08 8.88
N LEU A 70 0.49 4.13 8.28
CA LEU A 70 1.07 5.47 8.36
C LEU A 70 1.07 6.02 9.77
N THR A 71 -0.02 5.81 10.50
CA THR A 71 -0.15 6.20 11.92
C THR A 71 0.82 5.40 12.77
N ALA A 72 0.94 4.09 12.55
CA ALA A 72 1.89 3.24 13.28
C ALA A 72 3.33 3.75 13.16
N ILE A 73 3.76 4.17 11.97
CA ILE A 73 5.09 4.78 11.76
C ILE A 73 5.25 6.07 12.56
N GLU A 74 4.23 6.92 12.60
CA GLU A 74 4.31 8.22 13.29
C GLU A 74 4.28 8.06 14.82
N THR A 75 3.45 7.16 15.33
CA THR A 75 3.31 6.89 16.76
C THR A 75 4.46 6.04 17.30
N GLY A 76 5.20 5.32 16.45
CA GLY A 76 6.25 4.39 16.85
C GLY A 76 5.73 3.00 17.23
N ASP A 77 4.44 2.74 17.00
CA ASP A 77 3.81 1.46 17.29
C ASP A 77 4.25 0.39 16.27
N SER A 78 5.28 -0.35 16.64
CA SER A 78 5.91 -1.38 15.79
C SER A 78 5.07 -2.65 15.63
N GLN A 79 3.87 -2.71 16.21
CA GLN A 79 3.06 -3.93 16.29
C GLN A 79 2.10 -4.14 15.10
N LEU A 80 1.86 -3.12 14.26
CA LEU A 80 0.91 -3.22 13.14
C LEU A 80 1.53 -3.70 11.82
N PHE A 81 2.82 -4.06 11.81
CA PHE A 81 3.51 -4.57 10.62
C PHE A 81 3.34 -6.08 10.46
N VAL A 82 2.18 -6.52 9.98
CA VAL A 82 2.09 -7.86 9.39
C VAL A 82 2.85 -7.84 8.06
N SER A 83 4.06 -8.38 8.12
CA SER A 83 5.05 -8.42 7.04
C SER A 83 4.58 -9.27 5.86
N SER A 84 3.81 -8.70 4.92
CA SER A 84 3.65 -9.32 3.61
C SER A 84 4.82 -8.94 2.68
N SER A 85 5.92 -9.66 2.86
CA SER A 85 6.93 -9.96 1.84
C SER A 85 7.91 -8.86 1.43
N SER A 86 9.05 -8.86 2.13
CA SER A 86 10.35 -8.71 1.49
C SER A 86 10.45 -9.68 0.30
N ARG A 87 10.37 -9.14 -0.92
CA ARG A 87 10.70 -9.85 -2.18
C ARG A 87 12.12 -9.53 -2.68
N ARG A 88 13.00 -9.05 -1.80
CA ARG A 88 14.45 -8.88 -2.07
C ARG A 88 15.37 -9.81 -1.25
N ALA A 89 14.84 -10.61 -0.33
CA ALA A 89 15.64 -11.44 0.57
C ALA A 89 15.74 -12.94 0.20
N LYS A 90 15.40 -13.34 -1.03
CA LYS A 90 15.40 -14.78 -1.42
C LYS A 90 16.26 -15.18 -2.63
N HIS A 91 17.06 -14.27 -3.22
CA HIS A 91 18.00 -14.66 -4.29
C HIS A 91 19.42 -14.96 -3.77
N GLN A 92 19.72 -14.83 -2.48
CA GLN A 92 21.11 -14.82 -1.99
C GLN A 92 21.48 -15.92 -0.99
N LEU A 93 20.59 -16.89 -0.75
CA LEU A 93 20.88 -18.05 0.12
C LEU A 93 20.91 -19.40 -0.62
N GLU A 94 20.53 -19.44 -1.91
CA GLU A 94 20.53 -20.68 -2.71
C GLU A 94 21.84 -20.88 -3.49
N GLU A 95 22.63 -19.82 -3.73
CA GLU A 95 23.92 -19.94 -4.44
C GLU A 95 25.09 -20.40 -3.54
N ASN A 96 24.95 -20.35 -2.21
CA ASN A 96 26.06 -20.63 -1.29
C ASN A 96 26.08 -22.07 -0.73
N SER A 97 25.27 -22.98 -1.30
CA SER A 97 25.20 -24.40 -0.90
C SER A 97 25.93 -25.37 -1.83
N LEU A 98 26.67 -24.88 -2.84
CA LEU A 98 27.51 -25.71 -3.71
C LEU A 98 28.99 -25.40 -3.49
N VAL A 99 29.43 -25.48 -2.25
CA VAL A 99 30.83 -25.76 -1.92
C VAL A 99 30.82 -26.96 -0.98
N ASN A 100 31.68 -27.93 -1.26
CA ASN A 100 31.96 -29.13 -0.48
C ASN A 100 31.00 -30.32 -0.64
N ASP A 101 31.24 -31.11 -1.68
CA ASP A 101 31.51 -32.54 -1.49
C ASP A 101 32.67 -32.90 -2.44
N GLY A 102 33.84 -33.18 -1.85
CA GLY A 102 35.04 -33.53 -2.60
C GLY A 102 35.06 -34.98 -3.04
N TRP A 103 35.67 -35.22 -4.21
CA TRP A 103 36.77 -36.15 -4.50
C TRP A 103 37.51 -35.61 -5.73
#